data_AF-A0A924S0Z2-F1
#
_entry.id   AF-A0A924S0Z2-F1
#
_cell.length_a   1.000
_cell.length_b   1.000
_cell.length_c   1.000
_cell.angle_alpha   90.00
_cell.angle_beta   90.00
_cell.angle_gamma   90.00
#
_symmetry.space_group_name_H-M   'P 1'
#
loop_
_entity.id
_entity.type
_entity.pdbx_description
1 polymer ?
#
loop_
_entity_poly.entity_id
_entity_poly.type
_entity_poly.pdbx_seq_one_letter_code
_entity_poly.pdbx_strand_id
1 'polypeptide(L)'
;MANIFSKVKKGYEIFKSIDLAQLEALSKRVDLQEMMNAFGKLDDQQLMGLQKMLKSGTKKHKELPPINGDFYELSDSLSAEDRELQLKVRAFLEKEVKPIVNDYWLKDKFPHELIPKLAELNICGLTYDGYGCPNRSFLMEGIIASEMGRIDASIATFFGVQSGLAMGSIYICGSDEQKQRWLPKMQRMELIGSFGLTEPEVGSAVAGGLTTTAKRIGDKWVLNG
;
A
#
# COMPACT_ATOMS: atom_id res chain seq x y z
N MET A 1 -13.32 -10.17 -70.07
CA MET A 1 -14.46 -9.62 -69.30
C MET A 1 -14.69 -10.28 -67.92
N ALA A 2 -14.25 -11.51 -67.65
CA ALA A 2 -14.45 -12.18 -66.35
C ALA A 2 -13.73 -11.56 -65.12
N ASN A 3 -12.75 -10.66 -65.33
CA ASN A 3 -11.88 -10.12 -64.29
C ASN A 3 -12.42 -8.83 -63.62
N ILE A 4 -13.40 -8.15 -64.24
CA ILE A 4 -13.96 -6.90 -63.70
C ILE A 4 -15.13 -7.21 -62.76
N PHE A 5 -16.03 -8.11 -63.17
CA PHE A 5 -17.16 -8.55 -62.34
C PHE A 5 -16.71 -9.20 -61.03
N SER A 6 -15.62 -9.99 -61.04
CA SER A 6 -15.07 -10.61 -59.83
C SER A 6 -14.47 -9.60 -58.86
N LYS A 7 -13.83 -8.54 -59.37
CA LYS A 7 -13.28 -7.44 -58.55
C LYS A 7 -14.39 -6.59 -57.94
N VAL A 8 -15.42 -6.25 -58.71
CA VAL A 8 -16.59 -5.50 -58.22
C VAL A 8 -17.33 -6.29 -57.14
N LYS A 9 -17.53 -7.60 -57.35
CA LYS A 9 -18.14 -8.47 -56.34
C LYS A 9 -17.33 -8.53 -55.05
N LYS A 10 -16.00 -8.69 -55.13
CA LYS A 10 -15.12 -8.69 -53.95
C LYS A 10 -15.14 -7.35 -53.21
N GLY A 11 -15.13 -6.23 -53.95
CA GLY A 11 -15.24 -4.90 -53.35
C GLY A 11 -16.56 -4.69 -52.60
N TYR A 12 -17.66 -5.19 -53.16
CA TYR A 12 -18.98 -5.14 -52.51
C TYR A 12 -19.06 -5.99 -51.23
N GLU A 13 -18.46 -7.18 -51.22
CA GLU A 13 -18.38 -8.02 -50.02
C GLU A 13 -17.54 -7.34 -48.91
N ILE A 14 -16.41 -6.74 -49.28
CA ILE A 14 -15.59 -5.99 -48.32
C ILE A 14 -16.40 -4.82 -47.74
N PHE A 15 -17.07 -4.04 -48.59
CA PHE A 15 -17.91 -2.92 -48.15
C PHE A 15 -19.01 -3.35 -47.17
N LYS A 16 -19.66 -4.49 -47.41
CA LYS A 16 -20.66 -5.06 -46.49
C LYS A 16 -20.09 -5.48 -45.14
N SER A 17 -18.82 -5.88 -45.10
CA SER A 17 -18.17 -6.34 -43.88
C SER A 17 -17.60 -5.21 -43.01
N ILE A 18 -17.60 -3.97 -43.51
CA ILE A 18 -17.09 -2.80 -42.78
C ILE A 18 -18.16 -2.28 -41.81
N ASP A 19 -17.83 -2.22 -40.53
CA ASP A 19 -18.61 -1.48 -39.53
C ASP A 19 -18.36 0.02 -39.70
N LEU A 20 -19.37 0.73 -40.20
CA LEU A 20 -19.30 2.17 -40.49
C LEU A 20 -19.08 3.02 -39.24
N ALA A 21 -19.57 2.59 -38.07
CA ALA A 21 -19.37 3.33 -36.82
C ALA A 21 -17.91 3.23 -36.33
N GLN A 22 -17.31 2.04 -36.47
CA GLN A 22 -15.89 1.85 -36.18
C GLN A 22 -15.00 2.60 -37.17
N LEU A 23 -15.38 2.60 -38.46
CA LEU A 23 -14.65 3.34 -39.51
C LEU A 23 -14.67 4.84 -39.24
N GLU A 24 -15.81 5.40 -38.85
CA GLU A 24 -15.93 6.82 -38.50
C GLU A 24 -15.06 7.15 -37.27
N ALA A 25 -15.12 6.33 -36.22
CA ALA A 25 -14.30 6.52 -35.02
C ALA A 25 -12.78 6.45 -35.32
N LEU A 26 -12.37 5.58 -36.25
CA LEU A 26 -10.99 5.44 -36.68
C LEU A 26 -10.53 6.63 -37.53
N SER A 27 -11.39 7.09 -38.45
CA SER A 27 -11.11 8.24 -39.33
C SER A 27 -10.86 9.55 -38.57
N LYS A 28 -11.43 9.70 -37.36
CA LYS A 28 -11.19 10.85 -36.48
C LYS A 28 -9.80 10.84 -35.83
N ARG A 29 -9.12 9.69 -35.82
CA ARG A 29 -7.83 9.48 -35.14
C ARG A 29 -6.67 9.29 -36.11
N VAL A 30 -6.94 8.78 -37.31
CA VAL A 30 -5.90 8.43 -38.29
C VAL A 30 -6.38 8.70 -39.72
N ASP A 31 -5.47 9.14 -40.59
CA ASP A 31 -5.73 9.26 -42.03
C ASP A 31 -5.82 7.88 -42.68
N LEU A 32 -7.05 7.46 -43.02
CA LEU A 32 -7.33 6.16 -43.62
C LEU A 32 -6.74 6.02 -45.02
N GLN A 33 -6.65 7.11 -45.79
CA GLN A 33 -6.13 7.10 -47.15
C GLN A 33 -4.61 6.89 -47.12
N GLU A 34 -3.92 7.58 -46.22
CA GLU A 34 -2.49 7.41 -46.01
C GLU A 34 -2.17 5.99 -45.49
N MET A 35 -2.95 5.46 -44.55
CA MET A 35 -2.81 4.08 -44.08
C MET A 35 -2.98 3.05 -45.19
N MET A 36 -4.00 3.19 -46.03
CA MET A 36 -4.23 2.27 -47.15
C MET A 36 -3.10 2.33 -48.17
N ASN A 37 -2.57 3.52 -48.45
CA ASN A 37 -1.41 3.70 -49.31
C ASN A 37 -0.13 3.09 -48.70
N ALA A 38 0.05 3.21 -47.38
CA ALA A 38 1.18 2.60 -46.67
C ALA A 38 1.11 1.07 -46.73
N PHE A 39 -0.06 0.47 -46.48
CA PHE A 39 -0.25 -0.97 -46.60
C PHE A 39 -0.04 -1.49 -48.03
N GLY A 40 -0.46 -0.72 -49.03
CA GLY A 40 -0.26 -1.08 -50.44
C GLY A 40 1.20 -1.10 -50.90
N LYS A 41 2.12 -0.52 -50.13
CA LYS A 41 3.57 -0.51 -50.41
C LYS A 41 4.34 -1.62 -49.70
N LEU A 42 3.70 -2.35 -48.79
CA LEU A 42 4.33 -3.45 -48.07
C LEU A 42 4.40 -4.71 -48.93
N ASP A 43 5.47 -5.48 -48.78
CA ASP A 43 5.56 -6.81 -49.36
C ASP A 43 4.74 -7.85 -48.56
N ASP A 44 4.60 -9.05 -49.12
CA ASP A 44 3.81 -10.12 -48.51
C ASP A 44 4.36 -10.56 -47.14
N GLN A 45 5.68 -10.54 -46.92
CA GLN A 45 6.26 -10.90 -45.62
C GLN A 45 5.95 -9.84 -44.56
N GLN A 46 6.02 -8.56 -44.92
CA GLN A 46 5.68 -7.44 -44.06
C GLN A 46 4.18 -7.44 -43.72
N LEU A 47 3.31 -7.70 -44.70
CA LEU A 47 1.86 -7.82 -44.46
C LEU A 47 1.52 -8.99 -43.54
N MET A 48 2.15 -10.15 -43.72
CA MET A 48 1.98 -11.29 -42.82
C MET A 48 2.48 -10.99 -41.40
N GLY A 49 3.61 -10.29 -41.26
CA GLY A 49 4.15 -9.83 -39.98
C GLY A 49 3.19 -8.89 -39.24
N LEU A 50 2.66 -7.89 -39.96
CA LEU A 50 1.66 -6.95 -39.43
C LEU A 50 0.36 -7.66 -39.04
N GLN A 51 -0.12 -8.60 -39.86
CA GLN A 51 -1.29 -9.40 -39.53
C GLN A 51 -1.08 -10.24 -38.27
N LYS A 52 0.11 -10.84 -38.09
CA LYS A 52 0.46 -11.59 -36.88
C LYS A 52 0.52 -10.68 -35.66
N MET A 53 1.06 -9.47 -35.81
CA MET A 53 1.12 -8.46 -34.74
C MET A 53 -0.29 -8.03 -34.30
N LEU A 54 -1.16 -7.66 -35.26
CA LEU A 54 -2.54 -7.27 -35.00
C LEU A 54 -3.36 -8.41 -34.35
N LYS A 55 -3.09 -9.67 -34.73
CA LYS A 55 -3.68 -10.86 -34.07
C LYS A 55 -3.06 -11.18 -32.71
N SER A 56 -1.81 -10.77 -32.46
CA SER A 56 -1.16 -10.96 -31.16
C SER A 56 -1.51 -9.89 -30.13
N GLY A 57 -1.90 -8.69 -30.58
CA GLY A 57 -2.35 -7.58 -29.74
C GLY A 57 -3.64 -7.87 -28.96
N THR A 58 -4.33 -8.96 -29.30
CA THR A 58 -5.51 -9.46 -28.57
C THR A 58 -5.21 -10.56 -27.56
N LYS A 59 -3.95 -10.83 -27.20
CA LYS A 59 -3.67 -11.60 -25.99
C LYS A 59 -4.11 -10.76 -24.79
N LYS A 60 -5.32 -11.02 -24.29
CA LYS A 60 -5.78 -10.51 -22.98
C LYS A 60 -4.62 -10.69 -22.00
N HIS A 61 -4.13 -9.58 -21.43
CA HIS A 61 -3.22 -9.65 -20.31
C HIS A 61 -3.86 -10.58 -19.30
N LYS A 62 -3.27 -11.75 -19.07
CA LYS A 62 -3.81 -12.69 -18.10
C LYS A 62 -3.66 -12.01 -16.75
N GLU A 63 -4.77 -11.57 -16.17
CA GLU A 63 -4.77 -11.09 -14.80
C GLU A 63 -4.21 -12.21 -13.94
N LEU A 64 -3.08 -11.92 -13.31
CA LEU A 64 -2.50 -12.84 -12.34
C LEU A 64 -3.45 -12.90 -11.15
N PRO A 65 -3.59 -14.07 -10.50
CA PRO A 65 -4.32 -14.13 -9.25
C PRO A 65 -3.71 -13.14 -8.25
N PRO A 66 -4.51 -12.62 -7.30
CA PRO A 66 -3.96 -11.81 -6.23
C PRO A 66 -2.87 -12.59 -5.50
N ILE A 67 -1.81 -11.90 -5.11
CA ILE A 67 -0.73 -12.51 -4.32
C ILE A 67 -1.33 -12.97 -2.99
N ASN A 68 -1.35 -14.29 -2.75
CA ASN A 68 -1.70 -14.85 -1.47
C ASN A 68 -0.42 -15.10 -0.65
N GLY A 69 -0.14 -14.22 0.30
CA GLY A 69 0.97 -14.39 1.26
C GLY A 69 0.62 -15.29 2.45
N ASP A 70 -0.66 -15.63 2.64
CA ASP A 70 -1.15 -16.42 3.76
C ASP A 70 -1.34 -17.89 3.35
N PHE A 71 -0.21 -18.58 3.12
CA PHE A 71 -0.22 -19.95 2.62
C PHE A 71 -0.75 -20.99 3.63
N TYR A 72 -0.68 -20.66 4.92
CA TYR A 72 -1.15 -21.52 6.02
C TYR A 72 -2.49 -21.08 6.58
N GLU A 73 -3.19 -20.16 5.90
CA GLU A 73 -4.53 -19.71 6.29
C GLU A 73 -4.56 -19.22 7.75
N LEU A 74 -3.50 -18.52 8.19
CA LEU A 74 -3.37 -17.96 9.55
C LEU A 74 -4.57 -17.08 9.88
N SER A 75 -5.05 -16.37 8.88
CA SER A 75 -6.30 -15.62 8.89
C SER A 75 -7.52 -16.38 9.40
N ASP A 76 -7.62 -17.67 9.09
CA ASP A 76 -8.80 -18.50 9.39
C ASP A 76 -8.74 -19.06 10.82
N SER A 77 -7.58 -18.93 11.48
CA SER A 77 -7.42 -19.19 12.91
C SER A 77 -7.91 -18.04 13.80
N LEU A 78 -8.24 -16.88 13.21
CA LEU A 78 -8.71 -15.71 13.94
C LEU A 78 -10.18 -15.86 14.35
N SER A 79 -10.54 -15.21 15.45
CA SER A 79 -11.95 -15.01 15.79
C SER A 79 -12.64 -14.18 14.71
N ALA A 80 -13.97 -14.26 14.61
CA ALA A 80 -14.73 -13.46 13.65
C ALA A 80 -14.49 -11.95 13.84
N GLU A 81 -14.40 -11.49 15.09
CA GLU A 81 -14.11 -10.09 15.43
C GLU A 81 -12.70 -9.67 15.02
N ASP A 82 -11.69 -10.50 15.31
CA ASP A 82 -10.30 -10.21 14.94
C ASP A 82 -10.12 -10.22 13.42
N ARG A 83 -10.81 -11.13 12.72
CA ARG A 83 -10.83 -11.18 11.26
C ARG A 83 -11.50 -9.95 10.66
N GLU A 84 -12.60 -9.48 11.24
CA GLU A 84 -13.24 -8.22 10.82
C GLU A 84 -12.28 -7.03 11.01
N LEU A 85 -11.60 -6.95 12.14
CA LEU A 85 -10.61 -5.90 12.41
C LEU A 85 -9.45 -5.95 11.42
N GLN A 86 -8.89 -7.14 11.14
CA GLN A 86 -7.85 -7.33 10.14
C GLN A 86 -8.30 -6.78 8.78
N LEU A 87 -9.50 -7.17 8.32
CA LEU A 87 -10.03 -6.74 7.03
C LEU A 87 -10.30 -5.23 6.99
N LYS A 88 -10.77 -4.64 8.09
CA LYS A 88 -10.93 -3.19 8.23
C LYS A 88 -9.59 -2.46 8.06
N VAL A 89 -8.53 -2.93 8.74
CA VAL A 89 -7.18 -2.35 8.63
C VAL A 89 -6.63 -2.54 7.22
N ARG A 90 -6.79 -3.72 6.62
CA ARG A 90 -6.39 -3.99 5.23
C ARG A 90 -7.03 -3.01 4.25
N ALA A 91 -8.36 -2.84 4.34
CA ALA A 91 -9.10 -1.93 3.48
C ALA A 91 -8.64 -0.48 3.64
N PHE A 92 -8.39 -0.04 4.88
CA PHE A 92 -7.83 1.28 5.17
C PHE A 92 -6.46 1.46 4.49
N LEU A 93 -5.54 0.51 4.67
CA LEU A 93 -4.19 0.60 4.12
C LEU A 93 -4.20 0.62 2.58
N GLU A 94 -5.06 -0.18 1.94
CA GLU A 94 -5.18 -0.21 0.48
C GLU A 94 -5.80 1.06 -0.10
N LYS A 95 -6.75 1.67 0.62
CA LYS A 95 -7.47 2.84 0.16
C LYS A 95 -6.76 4.15 0.47
N GLU A 96 -6.20 4.29 1.67
CA GLU A 96 -5.70 5.57 2.18
C GLU A 96 -4.17 5.67 2.14
N VAL A 97 -3.45 4.55 2.32
CA VAL A 97 -1.98 4.55 2.45
C VAL A 97 -1.30 4.20 1.13
N LYS A 98 -1.67 3.06 0.52
CA LYS A 98 -1.06 2.55 -0.71
C LYS A 98 -0.98 3.58 -1.86
N PRO A 99 -2.00 4.44 -2.10
CA PRO A 99 -1.94 5.39 -3.20
C PRO A 99 -0.91 6.52 -3.02
N ILE A 100 -0.54 6.86 -1.78
CA ILE A 100 0.29 8.05 -1.50
C ILE A 100 1.72 7.69 -1.06
N VAL A 101 1.93 6.49 -0.52
CA VAL A 101 3.14 6.19 0.25
C VAL A 101 4.43 6.23 -0.57
N ASN A 102 4.38 5.86 -1.85
CA ASN A 102 5.55 5.95 -2.73
C ASN A 102 6.01 7.40 -2.96
N ASP A 103 5.09 8.36 -3.07
CA ASP A 103 5.43 9.77 -3.24
C ASP A 103 6.09 10.33 -1.97
N TYR A 104 5.55 9.95 -0.81
CA TYR A 104 6.13 10.32 0.49
C TYR A 104 7.51 9.71 0.71
N TRP A 105 7.68 8.44 0.37
CA TRP A 105 8.95 7.73 0.44
C TRP A 105 10.01 8.40 -0.45
N LEU A 106 9.68 8.70 -1.71
CA LEU A 106 10.62 9.36 -2.63
C LEU A 106 11.01 10.79 -2.23
N LYS A 107 10.24 11.42 -1.34
CA LYS A 107 10.46 12.79 -0.87
C LYS A 107 11.02 12.86 0.54
N ASP A 108 11.30 11.72 1.18
CA ASP A 108 11.70 11.64 2.59
C ASP A 108 10.74 12.39 3.53
N LYS A 109 9.43 12.27 3.29
CA LYS A 109 8.38 12.93 4.07
C LYS A 109 7.51 11.92 4.82
N PHE A 110 6.91 12.37 5.92
CA PHE A 110 5.89 11.60 6.63
C PHE A 110 4.47 12.12 6.31
N PRO A 111 3.52 11.23 5.98
CA PRO A 111 2.12 11.60 5.69
C PRO A 111 1.32 11.84 6.98
N HIS A 112 1.51 13.00 7.61
CA HIS A 112 0.85 13.37 8.86
C HIS A 112 -0.69 13.35 8.77
N GLU A 113 -1.26 13.53 7.59
CA GLU A 113 -2.70 13.43 7.33
C GLU A 113 -3.27 12.02 7.58
N LEU A 114 -2.44 10.99 7.66
CA LEU A 114 -2.87 9.64 8.00
C LEU A 114 -3.08 9.44 9.49
N ILE A 115 -2.47 10.25 10.37
CA ILE A 115 -2.52 10.04 11.83
C ILE A 115 -3.96 10.05 12.35
N PRO A 116 -4.82 11.05 12.04
CA PRO A 116 -6.21 11.03 12.52
C PRO A 116 -7.00 9.83 11.99
N LYS A 117 -6.77 9.42 10.75
CA LYS A 117 -7.48 8.28 10.15
C LYS A 117 -7.03 6.95 10.75
N LEU A 118 -5.74 6.82 11.10
CA LEU A 118 -5.22 5.67 11.85
C LEU A 118 -5.83 5.60 13.25
N ALA A 119 -6.05 6.75 13.91
CA ALA A 119 -6.69 6.81 15.22
C ALA A 119 -8.14 6.26 15.18
N GLU A 120 -8.89 6.53 14.10
CA GLU A 120 -10.26 6.02 13.90
C GLU A 120 -10.36 4.49 13.83
N LEU A 121 -9.25 3.80 13.54
CA LEU A 121 -9.19 2.34 13.54
C LEU A 121 -9.24 1.77 14.96
N ASN A 122 -8.89 2.58 15.97
CA ASN A 122 -8.84 2.18 17.38
C ASN A 122 -7.92 0.96 17.62
N ILE A 123 -6.71 1.01 17.08
CA ILE A 123 -5.73 -0.10 17.14
C ILE A 123 -4.46 0.24 17.92
N CYS A 124 -4.23 1.50 18.30
CA CYS A 124 -3.04 1.88 19.07
C CYS A 124 -3.11 1.38 20.51
N GLY A 125 -2.03 0.78 21.02
CA GLY A 125 -2.04 0.09 22.31
C GLY A 125 -2.88 -1.19 22.29
N LEU A 126 -2.90 -1.90 21.16
CA LEU A 126 -3.85 -2.99 20.87
C LEU A 126 -3.98 -4.03 21.99
N THR A 127 -2.88 -4.35 22.66
CA THR A 127 -2.75 -5.41 23.68
C THR A 127 -2.91 -4.92 25.11
N TYR A 128 -3.19 -3.62 25.29
CA TYR A 128 -3.28 -3.00 26.62
C TYR A 128 -4.70 -3.01 27.14
N ASP A 129 -4.82 -3.14 28.46
CA ASP A 129 -6.09 -3.06 29.17
C ASP A 129 -6.29 -1.66 29.77
N GLY A 130 -7.51 -1.14 29.68
CA GLY A 130 -7.86 0.22 30.11
C GLY A 130 -7.36 1.34 29.17
N TYR A 131 -7.45 2.59 29.63
CA TYR A 131 -7.00 3.80 28.91
C TYR A 131 -7.62 4.03 27.51
N GLY A 132 -8.73 3.37 27.20
CA GLY A 132 -9.35 3.36 25.87
C GLY A 132 -8.72 2.36 24.90
N CYS A 133 -7.82 1.50 25.38
CA CYS A 133 -7.15 0.50 24.55
C CYS A 133 -8.05 -0.73 24.30
N PRO A 134 -7.84 -1.47 23.20
CA PRO A 134 -8.77 -2.52 22.76
C PRO A 134 -8.68 -3.84 23.52
N ASN A 135 -7.61 -4.08 24.28
CA ASN A 135 -7.36 -5.32 25.01
C ASN A 135 -7.51 -6.59 24.14
N ARG A 136 -6.85 -6.61 22.98
CA ARG A 136 -6.78 -7.76 22.07
C ARG A 136 -5.51 -8.58 22.28
N SER A 137 -5.41 -9.72 21.61
CA SER A 137 -4.29 -10.64 21.76
C SER A 137 -3.00 -10.11 21.11
N PHE A 138 -1.84 -10.56 21.60
CA PHE A 138 -0.55 -10.34 20.94
C PHE A 138 -0.48 -10.96 19.53
N LEU A 139 -1.25 -12.03 19.28
CA LEU A 139 -1.41 -12.57 17.94
C LEU A 139 -2.00 -11.51 17.00
N MET A 140 -3.04 -10.80 17.46
CA MET A 140 -3.67 -9.76 16.66
C MET A 140 -2.72 -8.57 16.40
N GLU A 141 -1.86 -8.22 17.36
CA GLU A 141 -0.80 -7.22 17.16
C GLU A 141 0.16 -7.62 16.03
N GLY A 142 0.59 -8.88 16.00
CA GLY A 142 1.41 -9.42 14.91
C GLY A 142 0.71 -9.42 13.54
N ILE A 143 -0.60 -9.74 13.51
CA ILE A 143 -1.39 -9.69 12.28
C ILE A 143 -1.50 -8.25 11.76
N ILE A 144 -1.80 -7.28 12.62
CA ILE A 144 -1.87 -5.86 12.23
C ILE A 144 -0.51 -5.34 11.76
N ALA A 145 0.57 -5.68 12.45
CA ALA A 145 1.93 -5.33 12.01
C ALA A 145 2.23 -5.90 10.62
N SER A 146 1.80 -7.14 10.35
CA SER A 146 1.95 -7.79 9.04
C SER A 146 1.14 -7.09 7.94
N GLU A 147 -0.11 -6.70 8.22
CA GLU A 147 -0.93 -5.93 7.27
C GLU A 147 -0.28 -4.58 6.92
N MET A 148 0.24 -3.86 7.92
CA MET A 148 0.93 -2.58 7.71
C MET A 148 2.21 -2.77 6.88
N GLY A 149 3.07 -3.73 7.28
CA GLY A 149 4.33 -4.01 6.59
C GLY A 149 4.16 -4.48 5.15
N ARG A 150 3.03 -5.11 4.81
CA ARG A 150 2.68 -5.45 3.43
C ARG A 150 2.53 -4.23 2.52
N ILE A 151 2.14 -3.08 3.07
CA ILE A 151 1.91 -1.84 2.31
C ILE A 151 3.09 -0.89 2.40
N ASP A 152 3.57 -0.60 3.62
CA ASP A 152 4.72 0.27 3.83
C ASP A 152 5.39 0.03 5.18
N ALA A 153 6.72 -0.11 5.16
CA ALA A 153 7.52 -0.32 6.35
C ALA A 153 7.56 0.93 7.25
N SER A 154 7.51 2.13 6.68
CA SER A 154 7.59 3.39 7.45
C SER A 154 6.35 3.59 8.34
N ILE A 155 5.15 3.33 7.80
CA ILE A 155 3.89 3.34 8.56
C ILE A 155 3.88 2.24 9.63
N ALA A 156 4.37 1.04 9.31
CA ALA A 156 4.49 -0.04 10.27
C ALA A 156 5.44 0.34 11.43
N THR A 157 6.59 0.95 11.13
CA THR A 157 7.55 1.43 12.14
C THR A 157 6.97 2.55 12.98
N PHE A 158 6.32 3.54 12.39
CA PHE A 158 5.65 4.62 13.13
C PHE A 158 4.66 4.04 14.15
N PHE A 159 3.79 3.13 13.71
CA PHE A 159 2.83 2.48 14.58
C PHE A 159 3.49 1.64 15.68
N GLY A 160 4.52 0.86 15.33
CA GLY A 160 5.28 0.05 16.28
C GLY A 160 5.99 0.87 17.34
N VAL A 161 6.57 2.02 16.98
CA VAL A 161 7.21 2.94 17.95
C VAL A 161 6.15 3.57 18.86
N GLN A 162 5.04 4.06 18.30
CA GLN A 162 3.97 4.68 19.09
C GLN A 162 3.34 3.68 20.07
N SER A 163 2.85 2.56 19.56
CA SER A 163 2.11 1.55 20.32
C SER A 163 3.05 0.72 21.20
N GLY A 164 4.09 0.13 20.62
CA GLY A 164 4.93 -0.85 21.31
C GLY A 164 6.01 -0.22 22.21
N LEU A 165 6.69 0.83 21.75
CA LEU A 165 7.83 1.39 22.49
C LEU A 165 7.41 2.55 23.40
N ALA A 166 6.82 3.60 22.85
CA ALA A 166 6.50 4.80 23.61
C ALA A 166 5.35 4.56 24.59
N MET A 167 4.20 4.07 24.12
CA MET A 167 3.10 3.69 25.01
C MET A 167 3.49 2.50 25.90
N GLY A 168 4.15 1.47 25.36
CA GLY A 168 4.57 0.30 26.13
C GLY A 168 5.48 0.63 27.31
N SER A 169 6.44 1.56 27.14
CA SER A 169 7.30 2.02 28.24
C SER A 169 6.50 2.66 29.37
N ILE A 170 5.49 3.49 29.04
CA ILE A 170 4.62 4.11 30.03
C ILE A 170 3.66 3.08 30.65
N TYR A 171 3.09 2.18 29.86
CA TYR A 171 2.15 1.17 30.31
C TYR A 171 2.79 0.19 31.30
N ILE A 172 4.03 -0.23 31.03
CA ILE A 172 4.76 -1.20 31.86
C ILE A 172 5.43 -0.50 33.05
N CYS A 173 6.13 0.62 32.83
CA CYS A 173 7.03 1.21 33.82
C CYS A 173 6.53 2.51 34.46
N GLY A 174 5.48 3.13 33.92
CA GLY A 174 4.96 4.41 34.42
C GLY A 174 4.23 4.28 35.77
N SER A 175 4.16 5.38 36.51
CA SER A 175 3.23 5.50 37.64
C SER A 175 1.78 5.58 37.15
N ASP A 176 0.81 5.34 38.03
CA ASP A 176 -0.61 5.47 37.68
C ASP A 176 -0.95 6.88 37.17
N GLU A 177 -0.37 7.91 37.78
CA GLU A 177 -0.52 9.30 37.33
C GLU A 177 0.02 9.48 35.89
N GLN A 178 1.19 8.93 35.57
CA GLN A 178 1.76 9.00 34.21
C GLN A 178 0.89 8.25 33.20
N LYS A 179 0.43 7.04 33.55
CA LYS A 179 -0.44 6.23 32.69
C LYS A 179 -1.74 6.96 32.36
N GLN A 180 -2.44 7.47 33.37
CA GLN A 180 -3.69 8.22 33.20
C GLN A 180 -3.50 9.52 32.41
N ARG A 181 -2.37 10.20 32.62
CA ARG A 181 -2.06 11.46 31.94
C ARG A 181 -1.78 11.27 30.44
N TRP A 182 -1.04 10.22 30.08
CA TRP A 182 -0.48 10.09 28.74
C TRP A 182 -1.18 9.06 27.85
N LEU A 183 -1.44 7.86 28.37
CA LEU A 183 -1.92 6.75 27.54
C LEU A 183 -3.23 7.05 26.81
N PRO A 184 -4.26 7.68 27.41
CA PRO A 184 -5.49 7.97 26.68
C PRO A 184 -5.28 8.89 25.47
N LYS A 185 -4.39 9.89 25.57
CA LYS A 185 -4.08 10.80 24.45
C LYS A 185 -3.23 10.13 23.38
N MET A 186 -2.31 9.26 23.79
CA MET A 186 -1.47 8.49 22.86
C MET A 186 -2.26 7.43 22.11
N GLN A 187 -3.22 6.78 22.78
CA GLN A 187 -4.14 5.80 22.21
C GLN A 187 -4.97 6.43 21.08
N ARG A 188 -5.48 7.66 21.29
CA ARG A 188 -6.18 8.45 20.27
C ARG A 188 -5.24 9.11 19.24
N MET A 189 -3.94 8.84 19.31
CA MET A 189 -2.88 9.46 18.50
C MET A 189 -2.89 11.01 18.50
N GLU A 190 -3.46 11.64 19.54
CA GLU A 190 -3.40 13.09 19.77
C GLU A 190 -2.02 13.51 20.29
N LEU A 191 -1.30 12.56 20.88
CA LEU A 191 0.06 12.72 21.34
C LEU A 191 0.93 11.60 20.76
N ILE A 192 1.90 11.99 19.95
CA ILE A 192 2.87 11.07 19.35
C ILE A 192 4.12 11.03 20.22
N GLY A 193 4.53 9.82 20.60
CA GLY A 193 5.74 9.54 21.36
C GLY A 193 6.86 9.01 20.47
N SER A 194 8.06 9.05 21.03
CA SER A 194 9.27 8.47 20.46
C SER A 194 10.00 7.67 21.53
N PHE A 195 10.90 6.77 21.11
CA PHE A 195 11.71 5.98 22.02
C PHE A 195 13.19 6.24 21.77
N GLY A 196 13.80 7.07 22.61
CA GLY A 196 15.23 7.42 22.54
C GLY A 196 16.05 6.41 23.35
N LEU A 197 16.74 5.51 22.65
CA LEU A 197 17.65 4.54 23.26
C LEU A 197 19.01 4.51 22.55
N THR A 198 19.00 4.43 21.22
CA THR A 198 20.22 4.46 20.41
C THR A 198 20.90 5.83 20.48
N GLU A 199 22.22 5.81 20.63
CA GLU A 199 23.08 6.99 20.63
C GLU A 199 24.02 6.94 19.41
N PRO A 200 24.68 8.06 19.02
CA PRO A 200 25.59 8.08 17.87
C PRO A 200 26.67 6.99 17.92
N GLU A 201 27.20 6.70 19.12
CA GLU A 201 28.28 5.72 19.33
C GLU A 201 27.77 4.41 19.96
N VAL A 202 26.47 4.27 20.26
CA VAL A 202 25.91 3.10 20.95
C VAL A 202 24.62 2.61 20.30
N GLY A 203 24.75 1.51 19.55
CA GLY A 203 23.64 0.73 18.98
C GLY A 203 23.46 -0.61 19.68
N SER A 204 24.00 -1.69 19.09
CA SER A 204 23.88 -3.07 19.61
C SER A 204 24.46 -3.27 21.02
N ALA A 205 25.39 -2.41 21.43
CA ALA A 205 26.07 -2.50 22.73
C ALA A 205 25.33 -1.78 23.87
N VAL A 206 24.06 -1.40 23.69
CA VAL A 206 23.28 -0.65 24.70
C VAL A 206 23.25 -1.31 26.09
N ALA A 207 23.27 -2.64 26.16
CA ALA A 207 23.34 -3.38 27.42
C ALA A 207 24.65 -3.18 28.18
N GLY A 208 25.73 -2.79 27.49
CA GLY A 208 27.02 -2.45 28.06
C GLY A 208 27.09 -1.03 28.63
N GLY A 209 26.08 -0.21 28.40
CA GLY A 209 25.97 1.15 28.91
C GLY A 209 25.64 2.17 27.82
N LEU A 210 25.08 3.29 28.27
CA LEU A 210 24.78 4.49 27.46
C LEU A 210 25.67 5.64 27.93
N THR A 211 25.90 6.61 27.06
CA THR A 211 26.62 7.85 27.38
C THR A 211 25.68 8.93 27.94
N THR A 212 24.39 8.86 27.63
CA THR A 212 23.34 9.69 28.22
C THR A 212 23.30 9.46 29.72
N THR A 213 23.39 10.54 30.49
CA THR A 213 23.35 10.50 31.95
C THR A 213 22.07 11.09 32.51
N ALA A 214 21.59 10.55 33.62
CA ALA A 214 20.54 11.14 34.43
C ALA A 214 21.09 11.41 35.84
N LYS A 215 21.28 12.69 36.19
CA LYS A 215 21.81 13.10 37.50
C LYS A 215 20.71 13.73 38.34
N ARG A 216 20.51 13.23 39.57
CA ARG A 216 19.58 13.84 40.53
C ARG A 216 20.18 15.12 41.13
N ILE A 217 19.44 16.22 41.06
CA ILE A 217 19.77 17.51 41.70
C ILE A 217 18.53 17.94 42.50
N GLY A 218 18.57 17.76 43.82
CA GLY A 218 17.43 18.00 44.70
C GLY A 218 16.25 17.07 44.38
N ASP A 219 15.11 17.66 44.03
CA ASP A 219 13.86 17.00 43.65
C ASP A 219 13.75 16.74 42.13
N LYS A 220 14.77 17.10 41.34
CA LYS A 220 14.75 17.01 39.87
C LYS A 220 15.82 16.07 39.33
N TRP A 221 15.63 15.64 38.08
CA TRP A 221 16.63 14.96 37.26
C TRP A 221 17.11 15.90 36.16
N VAL A 222 18.43 15.93 35.95
CA VAL A 222 19.07 16.62 34.81
C VAL A 222 19.60 15.53 33.87
N LEU A 223 19.12 15.54 32.64
CA LEU A 223 19.54 14.63 31.58
C LEU A 223 20.59 15.35 30.71
N ASN A 224 21.66 14.64 30.32
CA ASN A 224 22.64 15.11 29.33
C ASN A 224 22.97 13.96 28.38
N GLY A 225 22.86 14.19 27.09
CA GLY A 225 23.09 13.24 26.00
C GLY A 225 22.95 13.93 24.65
#